data_AF-A0A7S3P998-F1
#
_entry.id   AF-A0A7S3P998-F1
#
_cell.length_a   1.000
_cell.length_b   1.000
_cell.length_c   1.000
_cell.angle_alpha   90.00
_cell.angle_beta   90.00
_cell.angle_gamma   90.00
#
_symmetry.space_group_name_H-M   'P 1'
#
loop_
_entity.id
_entity.type
_entity.pdbx_description
1 polymer ?
#
loop_
_entity_poly.entity_id
_entity_poly.type
_entity_poly.pdbx_seq_one_letter_code
_entity_poly.pdbx_strand_id
1 'polypeptide(L)'
;MSARSRVFSAYRRIFRARKELFEGDHQAMMESRGAIKSEFLKNRDAPTTGEHFEGLLSMVDEAVDMLLHGIVRGDLNTGSGNYEVKFKPQHTEGVEHSNVEPITPETVSKMERPIVETSSGCSSKKPSS
;
A
#
# COMPACT_ATOMS: atom_id res chain seq x y z
N MET A 1 -17.60 23.84 5.75
CA MET A 1 -16.73 23.94 4.56
C MET A 1 -17.53 23.57 3.32
N SER A 2 -17.31 24.22 2.17
CA SER A 2 -17.98 23.86 0.91
C SER A 2 -17.45 22.52 0.39
N ALA A 3 -18.29 21.73 -0.30
CA ALA A 3 -17.84 20.47 -0.95
C ALA A 3 -16.65 20.72 -1.88
N ARG A 4 -16.67 21.83 -2.61
CA ARG A 4 -15.57 22.26 -3.50
C ARG A 4 -14.26 22.45 -2.73
N SER A 5 -14.30 23.10 -1.55
CA SER A 5 -13.08 23.31 -0.76
C SER A 5 -12.51 22.00 -0.21
N ARG A 6 -13.38 21.04 0.13
CA ARG A 6 -12.96 19.70 0.59
C ARG A 6 -12.31 18.89 -0.53
N VAL A 7 -12.88 18.90 -1.73
CA VAL A 7 -12.29 18.23 -2.90
C VAL A 7 -10.92 18.84 -3.23
N PHE A 8 -10.80 20.19 -3.20
CA PHE A 8 -9.50 20.83 -3.44
C PHE A 8 -8.48 20.54 -2.35
N SER A 9 -8.87 20.45 -1.08
CA SER A 9 -7.94 20.09 -0.02
C SER A 9 -7.44 18.64 -0.19
N ALA A 10 -8.35 17.71 -0.50
CA ALA A 10 -8.05 16.32 -0.80
C ALA A 10 -7.09 16.18 -1.99
N TYR A 11 -7.37 16.88 -3.09
CA TYR A 11 -6.50 16.92 -4.27
C TYR A 11 -5.08 17.42 -3.94
N ARG A 12 -4.97 18.49 -3.14
CA ARG A 12 -3.68 19.04 -2.72
C ARG A 12 -2.90 18.09 -1.82
N ARG A 13 -3.59 17.36 -0.94
CA ARG A 13 -2.95 16.37 -0.04
C ARG A 13 -2.30 15.24 -0.84
N ILE A 14 -3.03 14.63 -1.78
CA ILE A 14 -2.46 13.60 -2.67
C ILE A 14 -1.25 14.13 -3.44
N PHE A 15 -1.35 15.32 -4.03
CA PHE A 15 -0.24 15.87 -4.81
C PHE A 15 1.01 16.15 -3.99
N ARG A 16 0.86 16.47 -2.70
CA ARG A 16 1.98 16.62 -1.76
C ARG A 16 2.61 15.26 -1.44
N ALA A 17 1.79 14.28 -1.05
CA ALA A 17 2.26 12.92 -0.76
C ALA A 17 2.98 12.30 -1.95
N ARG A 18 2.44 12.46 -3.16
CA ARG A 18 3.09 12.04 -4.41
C ARG A 18 4.46 12.69 -4.61
N LYS A 19 4.58 14.00 -4.39
CA LYS A 19 5.85 14.71 -4.56
C LYS A 19 6.89 14.19 -3.58
N GLU A 20 6.46 13.91 -2.35
CA GLU A 20 7.31 13.34 -1.32
C GLU A 20 7.75 11.92 -1.69
N LEU A 21 6.84 11.07 -2.17
CA LEU A 21 7.12 9.67 -2.50
C LEU A 21 7.98 9.48 -3.76
N PHE A 22 7.77 10.27 -4.81
CA PHE A 22 8.48 10.13 -6.09
C PHE A 22 9.53 11.22 -6.31
N GLU A 23 10.07 11.78 -5.23
CA GLU A 23 11.16 12.76 -5.33
C GLU A 23 12.38 12.12 -6.01
N GLY A 24 12.82 12.72 -7.12
CA GLY A 24 13.92 12.21 -7.95
C GLY A 24 13.50 11.30 -9.11
N ASP A 25 12.29 10.74 -9.08
CA ASP A 25 11.75 9.92 -10.17
C ASP A 25 10.80 10.72 -11.07
N HIS A 26 11.37 11.25 -12.16
CA HIS A 26 10.63 12.07 -13.12
C HIS A 26 9.54 11.28 -13.86
N GLN A 27 9.76 10.00 -14.14
CA GLN A 27 8.79 9.19 -14.87
C GLN A 27 7.59 8.88 -13.97
N ALA A 28 7.84 8.40 -12.75
CA ALA A 28 6.78 8.13 -11.79
C ALA A 28 5.98 9.41 -11.45
N MET A 29 6.63 10.57 -11.37
CA MET A 29 5.95 11.86 -11.15
C MET A 29 5.01 12.25 -12.30
N MET A 30 5.36 11.94 -13.55
CA MET A 30 4.54 12.23 -14.71
C MET A 30 3.36 11.28 -14.81
N GLU A 31 3.59 9.98 -14.65
CA GLU A 31 2.55 8.96 -14.73
C GLU A 31 1.53 9.09 -13.61
N SER A 32 2.00 9.25 -12.36
CA SER A 32 1.12 9.44 -11.20
C SER A 32 0.27 10.72 -11.31
N ARG A 33 0.81 11.80 -11.88
CA ARG A 33 0.02 13.01 -12.19
C ARG A 33 -1.15 12.69 -13.13
N GLY A 34 -0.89 11.91 -14.17
CA GLY A 34 -1.92 11.47 -15.12
C GLY A 34 -3.00 10.63 -14.45
N ALA A 35 -2.60 9.64 -13.66
CA ALA A 35 -3.50 8.76 -12.92
C ALA A 35 -4.41 9.54 -11.96
N ILE A 36 -3.85 10.40 -11.10
CA ILE A 36 -4.65 11.19 -10.15
C ILE A 36 -5.64 12.09 -10.91
N LYS A 37 -5.20 12.75 -11.98
CA LYS A 37 -6.10 13.61 -12.77
C LYS A 37 -7.24 12.79 -13.40
N SER A 38 -6.94 11.60 -13.93
CA SER A 38 -7.93 10.71 -14.52
C SER A 38 -9.01 10.32 -13.50
N GLU A 39 -8.63 9.91 -12.29
CA GLU A 39 -9.59 9.50 -11.26
C GLU A 39 -10.51 10.64 -10.78
N PHE A 40 -9.97 11.85 -10.63
CA PHE A 40 -10.79 13.02 -10.29
C PHE A 40 -11.74 13.42 -11.42
N LEU A 41 -11.32 13.22 -12.68
CA LEU A 41 -12.19 13.48 -13.83
C LEU A 41 -13.30 12.44 -13.97
N LYS A 42 -13.01 11.16 -13.72
CA LYS A 42 -14.02 10.08 -13.70
C LYS A 42 -15.12 10.37 -12.69
N ASN A 43 -14.78 10.93 -11.54
CA ASN A 43 -15.72 11.26 -10.47
C ASN A 43 -16.20 12.72 -10.49
N ARG A 44 -16.00 13.45 -11.58
CA ARG A 44 -16.35 14.89 -11.66
C ARG A 44 -17.84 15.14 -11.43
N ASP A 45 -18.67 14.26 -11.97
CA ASP A 45 -20.13 14.40 -11.95
C ASP A 45 -20.77 13.66 -10.75
N ALA A 46 -19.95 13.17 -9.81
CA ALA A 46 -20.43 12.51 -8.61
C ALA A 46 -21.20 13.48 -7.69
N PRO A 47 -22.24 13.00 -6.98
CA PRO A 47 -22.96 13.82 -6.00
C PRO A 47 -22.01 14.39 -4.93
N THR A 48 -22.18 15.67 -4.61
CA THR A 48 -21.34 16.38 -3.64
C THR A 48 -21.87 16.31 -2.20
N THR A 49 -22.82 15.42 -1.93
CA THR A 49 -23.52 15.26 -0.65
C THR A 49 -23.87 13.79 -0.41
N GLY A 50 -23.90 13.37 0.85
CA GLY A 50 -24.27 12.02 1.26
C GLY A 50 -23.06 11.07 1.42
N GLU A 51 -23.35 9.82 1.77
CA GLU A 51 -22.34 8.82 2.13
C GLU A 51 -21.35 8.53 0.99
N HIS A 52 -21.81 8.55 -0.26
CA HIS A 52 -20.95 8.35 -1.42
C HIS A 52 -19.84 9.41 -1.52
N PHE A 53 -20.16 10.68 -1.26
CA PHE A 53 -19.18 11.76 -1.28
C PHE A 53 -18.14 11.62 -0.16
N GLU A 54 -18.60 11.25 1.03
CA GLU A 54 -17.71 11.00 2.17
C GLU A 54 -16.81 9.78 1.92
N GLY A 55 -17.35 8.72 1.30
CA GLY A 55 -16.59 7.53 0.90
C GLY A 55 -15.47 7.89 -0.08
N LEU A 56 -15.76 8.70 -1.11
CA LEU A 56 -14.73 9.17 -2.05
C LEU A 56 -13.62 9.98 -1.35
N LEU A 57 -13.97 10.80 -0.36
CA LEU A 57 -12.99 11.53 0.43
C LEU A 57 -12.17 10.61 1.36
N SER A 58 -12.79 9.58 1.93
CA SER A 58 -12.09 8.55 2.73
C SER A 58 -11.08 7.80 1.88
N MET A 59 -11.46 7.40 0.67
CA MET A 59 -10.55 6.73 -0.27
C MET A 59 -9.35 7.60 -0.63
N VAL A 60 -9.53 8.92 -0.74
CA VAL A 60 -8.41 9.84 -0.92
C VAL A 60 -7.49 9.83 0.29
N ASP A 61 -8.04 9.80 1.50
CA ASP A 61 -7.26 9.83 2.73
C ASP A 61 -6.45 8.54 2.91
N GLU A 62 -7.05 7.38 2.60
CA GLU A 62 -6.37 6.08 2.55
C GLU A 62 -5.26 6.06 1.48
N ALA A 63 -5.53 6.60 0.29
CA ALA A 63 -4.51 6.69 -0.75
C ALA A 63 -3.34 7.59 -0.35
N VAL A 64 -3.60 8.70 0.36
CA VAL A 64 -2.55 9.57 0.91
C VAL A 64 -1.71 8.80 1.93
N ASP A 65 -2.36 8.06 2.84
CA ASP A 65 -1.67 7.28 3.86
C ASP A 65 -0.77 6.20 3.24
N MET A 66 -1.30 5.46 2.25
CA MET A 66 -0.54 4.49 1.48
C MET A 66 0.66 5.11 0.75
N LEU A 67 0.52 6.30 0.18
CA LEU A 67 1.63 7.00 -0.48
C LEU A 67 2.72 7.45 0.51
N LEU A 68 2.36 7.79 1.74
CA LEU A 68 3.31 8.31 2.73
C LEU A 68 3.97 7.20 3.57
N HIS A 69 3.20 6.16 3.88
CA HIS A 69 3.56 5.13 4.86
C HIS A 69 3.50 3.71 4.26
N GLY A 70 2.58 3.45 3.34
CA GLY A 70 2.42 2.11 2.75
C GLY A 70 3.51 1.72 1.76
N ILE A 71 4.18 2.69 1.14
CA ILE A 71 5.19 2.45 0.10
C ILE A 71 6.59 2.72 0.65
N VAL A 72 7.32 1.63 0.90
CA VAL A 72 8.71 1.66 1.34
C VAL A 72 9.63 1.92 0.13
N ARG A 73 10.36 3.04 0.14
CA ARG A 73 11.35 3.37 -0.91
C ARG A 73 12.67 2.65 -0.63
N GLY A 74 13.06 1.74 -1.53
CA GLY A 74 14.44 1.26 -1.62
C GLY A 74 15.23 2.14 -2.57
N ASP A 75 16.05 3.04 -2.04
CA ASP A 75 17.00 3.80 -2.87
C ASP A 75 18.22 2.89 -3.09
N LEU A 76 18.50 2.50 -4.34
CA LEU A 76 19.70 1.72 -4.66
C LEU A 76 20.94 2.62 -4.52
N ASN A 77 21.82 2.33 -3.56
CA ASN A 77 23.11 3.01 -3.46
C ASN A 77 24.07 2.46 -4.51
N THR A 78 24.29 3.24 -5.57
CA THR A 78 25.12 2.88 -6.73
C THR A 78 26.61 2.70 -6.39
N GLY A 79 27.04 3.01 -5.17
CA GLY A 79 28.43 2.84 -4.71
C GLY A 79 28.74 1.49 -4.04
N SER A 80 27.75 0.74 -3.57
CA SER A 80 27.96 -0.52 -2.84
C SER A 80 27.15 -1.71 -3.37
N GLY A 81 26.24 -1.48 -4.33
CA GLY A 81 25.33 -2.51 -4.83
C GLY A 81 24.24 -2.91 -3.82
N ASN A 82 24.12 -2.20 -2.69
CA ASN A 82 23.14 -2.45 -1.66
C ASN A 82 21.94 -1.49 -1.80
N TYR A 83 20.72 -2.03 -1.61
CA TYR A 83 19.50 -1.23 -1.52
C TYR A 83 19.41 -0.62 -0.12
N GLU A 84 19.43 0.70 -0.03
CA GLU A 84 19.24 1.42 1.22
C GLU A 84 17.75 1.78 1.35
N VAL A 85 17.09 1.09 2.26
CA VAL A 85 15.67 1.31 2.54
C VAL A 85 15.57 2.43 3.58
N LYS A 86 15.00 3.57 3.19
CA LYS A 86 14.77 4.70 4.11
C LYS A 86 13.52 4.42 4.95
N PHE A 87 13.69 3.70 6.05
CA PHE A 87 12.64 3.57 7.07
C PHE A 87 12.46 4.91 7.79
N LYS A 88 11.31 5.55 7.65
CA LYS A 88 10.89 6.62 8.56
C LYS A 88 10.53 6.00 9.93
N PRO A 89 10.74 6.72 11.05
CA PRO A 89 10.52 6.19 12.40
C PRO A 89 9.07 5.81 12.72
N GLN A 90 8.09 6.15 11.88
CA GLN A 90 6.70 5.67 12.03
C GLN A 90 6.49 4.21 11.59
N HIS A 91 7.51 3.52 11.04
CA HIS A 91 7.41 2.11 10.60
C HIS A 91 7.90 1.08 11.63
N THR A 92 8.38 1.52 12.80
CA THR A 92 8.98 0.64 13.81
C THR A 92 8.06 0.24 14.95
N GLU A 93 6.82 0.71 14.99
CA GLU A 93 5.85 0.30 16.00
C GLU A 93 5.02 -0.87 15.46
N GLY A 94 5.53 -2.09 15.63
CA GLY A 94 4.74 -3.30 15.34
C GLY A 94 5.50 -4.59 15.07
N VAL A 95 6.84 -4.59 15.00
CA VAL A 95 7.60 -5.85 14.94
C VAL A 95 7.92 -6.30 16.36
N GLU A 96 6.88 -6.69 17.09
CA GLU A 96 7.03 -7.60 18.21
C GLU A 96 7.65 -8.90 17.67
N HIS A 97 8.84 -9.18 18.17
CA HIS A 97 9.71 -10.30 17.86
C HIS A 97 8.98 -11.64 17.62
N SER A 98 8.67 -11.98 16.36
CA SER A 98 8.42 -13.37 15.99
C SER A 98 9.77 -14.06 15.83
N ASN A 99 10.16 -14.83 16.85
CA ASN A 99 11.26 -15.79 16.90
C ASN A 99 11.75 -16.25 15.51
N VAL A 100 12.87 -15.70 15.05
CA VAL A 100 13.65 -16.32 13.98
C VAL A 100 14.64 -17.23 14.68
N GLU A 101 14.30 -18.51 14.83
CA GLU A 101 15.28 -19.50 15.25
C GLU A 101 16.37 -19.64 14.17
N PRO A 102 17.65 -19.81 14.55
CA PRO A 102 18.73 -20.00 13.59
C PRO A 102 18.50 -21.25 12.75
N ILE A 103 18.76 -21.17 11.44
CA ILE A 103 18.73 -22.33 10.55
C ILE A 103 19.86 -23.27 10.98
N THR A 104 19.52 -24.31 11.75
CA THR A 104 20.45 -25.36 12.13
C THR A 104 20.57 -26.39 10.99
N PRO A 105 21.71 -27.09 10.85
CA PRO A 105 21.90 -28.08 9.78
C PRO A 105 20.88 -29.23 9.81
N GLU A 106 20.15 -29.42 10.92
CA GLU A 106 19.10 -30.43 11.03
C GLU A 106 17.83 -30.09 10.24
N THR A 107 17.51 -28.80 10.05
CA THR A 107 16.33 -28.37 9.30
C THR A 107 16.49 -28.61 7.79
N VAL A 108 17.72 -28.55 7.29
CA VAL A 108 18.05 -28.79 5.87
C VAL A 108 17.83 -30.25 5.49
N SER A 109 18.18 -31.19 6.39
CA SER A 109 18.04 -32.63 6.15
C SER A 109 16.57 -33.08 6.02
N LYS A 110 15.63 -32.34 6.63
CA LYS A 110 14.19 -32.63 6.55
C LYS A 110 13.51 -32.12 5.26
N MET A 111 14.18 -31.30 4.46
CA MET A 111 13.62 -30.77 3.19
C MET A 111 13.79 -31.72 2.00
N GLU A 112 14.52 -32.83 2.13
CA GLU A 112 14.84 -33.72 1.01
C GLU A 112 13.69 -34.67 0.61
N ARG A 113 12.55 -34.62 1.31
CA ARG A 113 11.33 -35.36 0.94
C ARG A 113 10.08 -34.52 1.22
N PRO A 114 9.55 -33.75 0.25
CA PRO A 114 8.28 -33.09 0.44
C PRO A 114 7.16 -34.14 0.49
N ILE A 115 6.61 -34.38 1.67
CA ILE A 115 5.31 -35.04 1.83
C ILE A 115 4.26 -33.99 1.47
N VAL A 116 3.63 -34.13 0.31
CA VAL A 116 2.50 -33.29 -0.10
C VAL A 116 1.26 -33.84 0.58
N GLU A 117 0.90 -33.30 1.74
CA GLU A 117 -0.43 -33.49 2.32
C GLU A 117 -1.41 -32.51 1.67
N THR A 118 -2.20 -32.99 0.71
CA THR A 118 -3.36 -32.25 0.21
C THR A 118 -4.48 -32.30 1.27
N SER A 119 -4.58 -31.27 2.12
CA SER A 119 -5.73 -31.10 3.00
C SER A 119 -6.92 -30.56 2.19
N SER A 120 -7.76 -31.49 1.71
CA SER A 120 -9.09 -31.17 1.20
C SER A 120 -9.97 -30.68 2.35
N GLY A 121 -10.13 -29.36 2.46
CA GLY A 121 -10.90 -28.72 3.52
C GLY A 121 -11.78 -27.58 3.01
N CYS A 122 -12.48 -27.76 1.89
CA CYS A 122 -13.53 -26.83 1.47
C CYS A 122 -14.85 -27.22 2.17
N SER A 123 -15.15 -26.56 3.30
CA SER A 123 -16.42 -26.74 4.02
C SER A 123 -17.51 -25.88 3.37
N SER A 124 -18.26 -26.45 2.43
CA SER A 124 -19.52 -25.87 1.95
C SER A 124 -20.69 -26.41 2.79
N LYS A 125 -21.30 -25.54 3.59
CA LYS A 125 -22.52 -25.80 4.37
C LYS A 125 -23.80 -25.65 3.51
N LYS A 126 -24.79 -26.49 3.87
CA LYS A 126 -26.29 -26.40 3.75
C LYS A 126 -26.95 -27.19 2.59
N PRO A 127 -28.27 -27.53 2.69
CA PRO A 127 -29.09 -27.87 3.87
C PRO A 127 -29.97 -29.14 3.67
N SER A 128 -30.72 -29.48 4.72
CA SER A 128 -31.79 -30.49 4.88
C SER A 128 -32.83 -30.62 3.76
N SER A 129 -33.25 -31.86 3.49
CA SER A 129 -34.66 -32.31 3.37
C SER A 129 -34.74 -33.81 3.60
#